data_AF-A0AB73HEN4-F1
#
_entry.id   AF-A0AB73HEN4-F1
#
_cell.length_a   1.000
_cell.length_b   1.000
_cell.length_c   1.000
_cell.angle_alpha   90.00
_cell.angle_beta   90.00
_cell.angle_gamma   90.00
#
_symmetry.space_group_name_H-M   'P 1'
#
loop_
_entity.id
_entity.type
_entity.pdbx_description
1 polymer ?
#
loop_
_entity_poly.entity_id
_entity_poly.type
_entity_poly.pdbx_seq_one_letter_code
_entity_poly.pdbx_strand_id
1 'polypeptide(L)'
;MLNCLAYLGFHSIEEIEKMPFSEYYLRLEAYYMQKSEQRQNLALQAFFNQMVQATTGSDKNPKPKYKNLDDMYNLDGEKANIRHAFEGLPVKKKKADINELTANRWDEWKKIQKERRERNGRKV
;
A
#
# COMPACT_ATOMS: atom_id res chain seq x y z
N MET A 1 -14.34 24.75 8.45
CA MET A 1 -13.41 23.92 9.24
C MET A 1 -14.12 22.96 10.19
N LEU A 2 -15.22 23.30 10.88
CA LEU A 2 -15.91 22.33 11.76
C LEU A 2 -16.33 21.01 11.09
N ASN A 3 -16.86 21.06 9.86
CA ASN A 3 -17.45 19.88 9.21
C ASN A 3 -16.45 18.75 8.94
N CYS A 4 -15.17 19.05 8.67
CA CYS A 4 -14.19 17.99 8.42
C CYS A 4 -13.80 17.24 9.71
N LEU A 5 -13.88 17.92 10.86
CA LEU A 5 -13.57 17.37 12.18
C LEU A 5 -14.76 16.58 12.75
N ALA A 6 -15.99 16.91 12.37
CA ALA A 6 -17.16 16.10 12.73
C ALA A 6 -17.06 14.64 12.25
N TYR A 7 -16.43 14.40 11.09
CA TYR A 7 -16.17 13.04 10.60
C TYR A 7 -15.18 12.23 11.45
N LEU A 8 -14.41 12.91 12.32
CA LEU A 8 -13.50 12.30 13.28
C LEU A 8 -14.16 12.14 14.67
N GLY A 9 -15.46 12.42 14.78
CA GLY A 9 -16.24 12.30 16.00
C GLY A 9 -16.20 13.51 16.93
N PHE A 10 -15.86 14.70 16.42
CA PHE A 10 -15.88 15.94 17.19
C PHE A 10 -17.23 16.64 17.14
N HIS A 11 -17.72 17.09 18.30
CA HIS A 11 -19.02 17.74 18.43
C HIS A 11 -18.92 19.18 18.91
N SER A 12 -17.74 19.63 19.36
CA SER A 12 -17.49 21.01 19.79
C SER A 12 -16.07 21.49 19.46
N ILE A 13 -15.88 22.81 19.38
CA ILE A 13 -14.56 23.45 19.17
C ILE A 13 -13.66 23.24 20.39
N GLU A 14 -14.25 23.24 21.59
CA GLU A 14 -13.53 23.09 22.86
C GLU A 14 -12.88 21.71 22.99
N GLU A 15 -13.50 20.66 22.45
CA GLU A 15 -12.91 19.31 22.35
C GLU A 15 -11.69 19.30 21.42
N ILE A 16 -11.73 20.10 20.35
CA ILE A 16 -10.64 20.21 19.37
C ILE A 16 -9.44 20.93 19.99
N GLU A 17 -9.67 22.02 20.73
CA GLU A 17 -8.60 22.80 21.36
C GLU A 17 -7.87 22.03 22.48
N LYS A 18 -8.59 21.15 23.20
CA LYS A 18 -8.02 20.34 24.28
C LYS A 18 -7.29 19.09 23.77
N MET A 19 -7.37 18.79 22.48
CA MET A 19 -6.84 17.57 21.91
C MET A 19 -5.33 17.66 21.61
N PRO A 20 -4.53 16.67 22.02
CA PRO A 20 -3.15 16.55 21.52
C PRO A 20 -3.14 16.09 20.06
N PHE A 21 -2.18 16.58 19.27
CA PHE A 21 -2.01 16.19 17.87
C PHE A 21 -1.92 14.67 17.65
N SER A 22 -1.37 13.92 18.60
CA SER A 22 -1.30 12.46 18.54
C SER A 22 -2.67 11.79 18.48
N GLU A 23 -3.64 12.27 19.26
CA GLU A 23 -5.02 11.77 19.28
C GLU A 23 -5.75 12.14 17.98
N TYR A 24 -5.47 13.33 17.43
CA TYR A 24 -5.98 13.74 16.12
C TYR A 24 -5.50 12.79 15.00
N TYR A 25 -4.19 12.49 14.97
CA TYR A 25 -3.63 11.58 13.96
C TYR A 25 -4.18 10.16 14.08
N LEU A 26 -4.36 9.65 15.31
CA LEU A 26 -4.94 8.33 15.54
C LEU A 26 -6.39 8.24 15.02
N ARG A 27 -7.19 9.27 15.28
CA ARG A 27 -8.57 9.35 14.76
C ARG A 27 -8.62 9.49 13.25
N LEU A 28 -7.67 10.25 12.68
CA LEU A 28 -7.55 10.41 11.24
C LEU A 28 -7.15 9.09 10.56
N GLU A 29 -6.23 8.32 11.14
CA GLU A 29 -5.89 6.96 10.70
C GLU A 29 -7.13 6.05 10.71
N ALA A 30 -7.86 6.04 11.83
CA ALA A 30 -9.07 5.24 11.99
C ALA A 30 -10.15 5.60 10.95
N TYR A 31 -10.32 6.90 10.68
CA TYR A 31 -11.22 7.38 9.63
C TYR A 31 -10.82 6.87 8.24
N TYR A 32 -9.53 6.91 7.90
CA TYR A 32 -9.05 6.37 6.62
C TYR A 32 -9.24 4.85 6.53
N MET A 33 -9.05 4.11 7.62
CA MET A 33 -9.36 2.67 7.67
C MET A 33 -10.85 2.40 7.42
N GLN A 34 -11.74 3.16 8.06
CA GLN A 34 -13.18 3.04 7.84
C GLN A 34 -13.55 3.34 6.37
N LYS A 35 -12.93 4.36 5.77
CA LYS A 35 -13.14 4.69 4.34
C LYS A 35 -12.66 3.58 3.41
N SER A 36 -11.55 2.92 3.73
CA SER A 36 -11.04 1.76 3.00
C SER A 36 -12.07 0.61 3.00
N GLU A 37 -12.71 0.33 4.13
CA GLU A 37 -13.78 -0.68 4.22
C GLU A 37 -15.03 -0.28 3.42
N GLN A 38 -15.42 1.00 3.44
CA GLN A 38 -16.52 1.49 2.60
C GLN A 38 -16.21 1.30 1.11
N ARG A 39 -14.96 1.56 0.69
CA ARG A 39 -14.53 1.33 -0.69
C ARG A 39 -14.50 -0.15 -1.05
N GLN A 40 -14.13 -1.04 -0.14
CA GLN A 40 -14.22 -2.48 -0.36
C GLN A 40 -15.67 -2.93 -0.57
N ASN A 41 -16.63 -2.38 0.18
CA ASN A 41 -18.05 -2.69 -0.04
C ASN A 41 -18.52 -2.24 -1.43
N LEU A 42 -18.09 -1.06 -1.90
CA LEU A 42 -18.36 -0.59 -3.26
C LEU A 42 -17.70 -1.48 -4.31
N ALA A 43 -16.46 -1.92 -4.07
CA ALA A 43 -15.78 -2.88 -4.93
C ALA A 43 -16.53 -4.22 -4.96
N LEU A 44 -16.99 -4.73 -3.83
CA LEU A 44 -17.77 -5.96 -3.75
C LEU A 44 -19.07 -5.85 -4.56
N GLN A 45 -19.78 -4.71 -4.46
CA GLN A 45 -20.94 -4.43 -5.31
C GLN A 45 -20.58 -4.41 -6.80
N ALA A 46 -19.50 -3.72 -7.19
CA ALA A 46 -19.05 -3.67 -8.57
C ALA A 46 -18.62 -5.05 -9.09
N PHE A 47 -18.01 -5.89 -8.25
CA PHE A 47 -17.64 -7.25 -8.57
C PHE A 47 -18.89 -8.11 -8.85
N PHE A 48 -19.93 -7.98 -8.02
CA PHE A 48 -21.20 -8.64 -8.29
C PHE A 48 -21.87 -8.13 -9.56
N ASN A 49 -21.84 -6.82 -9.82
CA ASN A 49 -22.35 -6.27 -11.07
C ASN A 49 -21.60 -6.83 -12.29
N GLN A 50 -20.28 -7.00 -12.19
CA GLN A 50 -19.48 -7.64 -13.23
C GLN A 50 -19.79 -9.14 -13.40
N MET A 51 -20.14 -9.85 -12.33
CA MET A 51 -20.58 -11.25 -12.43
C MET A 51 -21.96 -11.38 -13.06
N VAL A 52 -22.86 -10.41 -12.79
CA VAL A 52 -24.21 -10.36 -13.37
C VAL A 52 -24.18 -9.91 -14.83
N GLN A 53 -23.30 -8.97 -15.19
CA GLN A 53 -23.07 -8.60 -16.58
C GLN A 53 -22.28 -9.71 -17.29
N ALA A 54 -22.95 -10.40 -18.22
CA ALA A 54 -22.33 -11.37 -19.12
C ALA A 54 -21.06 -10.77 -19.72
N THR A 55 -19.94 -11.38 -19.34
CA THR A 55 -18.60 -10.83 -19.45
C THR A 55 -18.14 -10.61 -20.89
N THR A 56 -17.18 -9.71 -21.10
CA THR A 56 -16.58 -9.42 -22.41
C THR A 56 -15.75 -10.61 -22.91
N GLY A 57 -16.36 -11.47 -23.72
CA GLY A 57 -15.70 -12.49 -24.53
C GLY A 57 -16.39 -12.58 -25.89
N SER A 58 -15.98 -13.55 -26.72
CA SER A 58 -16.82 -13.92 -27.87
C SER A 58 -18.23 -14.25 -27.37
N ASP A 59 -19.27 -13.95 -28.16
CA ASP A 59 -20.68 -14.31 -27.88
C ASP A 59 -20.85 -15.75 -27.34
N LYS A 60 -19.92 -16.64 -27.69
CA LYS A 60 -19.91 -18.07 -27.32
C LYS A 60 -19.20 -18.42 -26.01
N ASN A 61 -18.30 -17.59 -25.47
CA ASN A 61 -17.54 -17.87 -24.24
C ASN A 61 -17.12 -16.58 -23.52
N PRO A 62 -18.04 -15.94 -22.79
CA PRO A 62 -17.75 -14.74 -22.02
C PRO A 62 -16.83 -15.10 -20.83
N LYS A 63 -15.71 -14.36 -20.65
CA LYS A 63 -14.80 -14.52 -19.49
C LYS A 63 -14.74 -13.27 -18.62
N PRO A 64 -14.90 -13.38 -17.29
CA PRO A 64 -14.81 -12.24 -16.37
C PRO A 64 -13.41 -11.63 -16.36
N LYS A 65 -13.36 -10.28 -16.33
CA LYS A 65 -12.11 -9.51 -16.32
C LYS A 65 -11.30 -9.73 -15.04
N TYR A 66 -11.98 -9.70 -13.89
CA TYR A 66 -11.40 -10.07 -12.59
C TYR A 66 -11.96 -11.42 -12.16
N LYS A 67 -11.09 -12.33 -11.71
CA LYS A 67 -11.49 -13.67 -11.25
C LYS A 67 -11.88 -13.66 -9.78
N ASN A 68 -11.14 -12.88 -8.98
CA ASN A 68 -11.37 -12.73 -7.55
C ASN A 68 -11.61 -11.25 -7.20
N LEU A 69 -12.26 -11.00 -6.07
CA LEU A 69 -12.45 -9.65 -5.55
C LEU A 69 -11.10 -8.97 -5.26
N ASP A 70 -10.12 -9.72 -4.73
CA ASP A 70 -8.79 -9.20 -4.40
C ASP A 70 -8.00 -8.74 -5.64
N ASP A 71 -8.28 -9.33 -6.82
CA ASP A 71 -7.70 -8.89 -8.08
C ASP A 71 -8.23 -7.49 -8.49
N MET A 72 -9.45 -7.17 -8.04
CA MET A 72 -10.11 -5.90 -8.31
C MET A 72 -9.82 -4.85 -7.22
N TYR A 73 -9.75 -5.28 -5.95
CA TYR A 73 -9.56 -4.39 -4.81
C TYR A 73 -8.80 -5.07 -3.66
N ASN A 74 -7.53 -4.70 -3.49
CA ASN A 74 -6.69 -5.21 -2.41
C ASN A 74 -6.81 -4.34 -1.14
N LEU A 75 -7.74 -4.72 -0.25
CA LEU A 75 -7.96 -4.04 1.03
C LEU A 75 -6.70 -4.05 1.91
N ASP A 76 -6.02 -5.18 2.02
CA ASP A 76 -4.86 -5.33 2.91
C ASP A 76 -3.70 -4.43 2.49
N GLY A 77 -3.49 -4.30 1.17
CA GLY A 77 -2.52 -3.37 0.60
C GLY A 77 -2.87 -1.91 0.90
N GLU A 78 -4.15 -1.54 0.80
CA GLU A 78 -4.60 -0.19 1.11
C GLU A 78 -4.47 0.13 2.60
N LYS A 79 -4.92 -0.77 3.49
CA LYS A 79 -4.77 -0.64 4.95
C LYS A 79 -3.29 -0.54 5.35
N ALA A 80 -2.42 -1.32 4.72
CA ALA A 80 -0.98 -1.22 4.94
C ALA A 80 -0.40 0.14 4.48
N ASN A 81 -0.87 0.68 3.36
CA ASN A 81 -0.45 2.00 2.88
C ASN A 81 -0.96 3.13 3.80
N ILE A 82 -2.19 3.03 4.31
CA ILE A 82 -2.75 3.97 5.30
C ILE A 82 -1.87 3.93 6.54
N ARG A 83 -1.69 2.76 7.15
CA ARG A 83 -0.86 2.59 8.35
C ARG A 83 0.56 3.13 8.13
N HIS A 84 1.17 2.83 6.99
CA HIS A 84 2.49 3.35 6.62
C HIS A 84 2.55 4.89 6.60
N ALA A 85 1.52 5.54 6.05
CA ALA A 85 1.47 7.00 5.97
C ALA A 85 1.41 7.67 7.35
N PHE A 86 0.85 6.98 8.37
CA PHE A 86 0.74 7.49 9.75
C PHE A 86 1.87 7.05 10.67
N GLU A 87 2.42 5.85 10.48
CA GLU A 87 3.48 5.30 11.34
C GLU A 87 4.90 5.76 10.94
N GLY A 88 5.10 6.29 9.72
CA GLY A 88 6.42 6.73 9.24
C GLY A 88 7.49 5.64 9.16
N LEU A 89 7.14 4.39 9.45
CA LEU A 89 7.99 3.22 9.30
C LEU A 89 8.10 2.86 7.83
N PRO A 90 9.29 2.56 7.29
CA PRO A 90 9.48 2.36 5.86
C PRO A 90 8.61 1.21 5.34
N VAL A 91 7.93 1.46 4.21
CA VAL A 91 7.07 0.51 3.47
C VAL A 91 7.78 -0.84 3.45
N LYS A 92 7.04 -1.94 3.65
CA LYS A 92 7.51 -3.26 3.20
C LYS A 92 7.98 -3.07 1.76
N LYS A 93 9.30 -2.92 1.56
CA LYS A 93 9.88 -2.87 0.23
C LYS A 93 9.30 -4.08 -0.47
N LYS A 94 8.64 -3.85 -1.62
CA LYS A 94 8.28 -4.90 -2.59
C LYS A 94 9.41 -5.91 -2.51
N LYS A 95 9.15 -7.19 -2.20
CA LYS A 95 10.20 -8.22 -2.17
C LYS A 95 10.99 -8.00 -3.45
N ALA A 96 12.16 -7.37 -3.36
CA ALA A 96 13.04 -7.25 -4.50
C ALA A 96 13.28 -8.69 -4.89
N ASP A 97 13.06 -9.01 -6.17
CA ASP A 97 13.26 -10.37 -6.64
C ASP A 97 14.62 -10.82 -6.09
N ILE A 98 14.64 -11.90 -5.33
CA ILE A 98 15.85 -12.33 -4.60
C ILE A 98 17.00 -12.48 -5.61
N ASN A 99 16.66 -12.76 -6.88
CA ASN A 99 17.57 -12.79 -8.02
C ASN A 99 18.18 -11.42 -8.39
N GLU A 100 17.43 -10.32 -8.33
CA GLU A 100 17.97 -8.97 -8.55
C GLU A 100 18.89 -8.55 -7.41
N LEU A 101 18.54 -8.91 -6.16
CA LEU A 101 19.36 -8.62 -4.99
C LEU A 101 20.68 -9.41 -5.01
N THR A 102 20.66 -10.67 -5.44
CA THR A 102 21.87 -11.50 -5.57
C THR A 102 22.76 -11.03 -6.72
N ALA A 103 22.17 -10.62 -7.86
CA ALA A 103 22.91 -10.06 -8.99
C ALA A 103 23.67 -8.78 -8.60
N ASN A 104 22.97 -7.83 -7.95
CA ASN A 104 23.59 -6.58 -7.50
C ASN A 104 24.74 -6.82 -6.49
N ARG A 105 24.56 -7.76 -5.56
CA ARG A 105 25.62 -8.15 -4.60
C ARG A 105 26.82 -8.80 -5.28
N TRP A 106 26.61 -9.56 -6.35
CA TRP A 106 27.69 -10.20 -7.10
C TRP A 106 28.54 -9.18 -7.84
N ASP A 107 27.93 -8.15 -8.41
CA ASP A 107 28.64 -7.06 -9.09
C ASP A 107 29.39 -6.16 -8.11
N GLU A 108 28.82 -5.89 -6.94
CA GLU A 108 29.53 -5.22 -5.84
C GLU A 108 30.73 -6.03 -5.36
N TRP A 109 30.59 -7.35 -5.20
CA TRP A 109 31.70 -8.23 -4.83
C TRP A 109 32.81 -8.24 -5.88
N LYS A 110 32.47 -8.29 -7.18
CA LYS A 110 33.45 -8.17 -8.26
C LYS A 110 34.21 -6.85 -8.22
N LYS A 111 33.53 -5.72 -7.96
CA LYS A 111 34.18 -4.41 -7.81
C LYS A 111 35.15 -4.40 -6.62
N ILE A 112 34.73 -4.91 -5.47
CA ILE A 112 35.57 -5.01 -4.27
C ILE A 112 36.79 -5.90 -4.53
N GLN A 113 36.63 -7.03 -5.23
CA GLN A 113 37.75 -7.91 -5.61
C GLN A 113 38.73 -7.22 -6.56
N LYS A 114 38.23 -6.46 -7.53
CA LYS A 114 39.06 -5.67 -8.46
C LYS A 114 39.87 -4.62 -7.70
N GLU A 115 39.22 -3.85 -6.82
CA GLU A 115 39.90 -2.84 -5.99
C GLU A 115 40.92 -3.44 -5.01
N ARG A 116 40.66 -4.64 -4.48
CA ARG A 116 41.63 -5.37 -3.64
C ARG A 116 42.84 -5.82 -4.43
N ARG A 117 42.65 -6.29 -5.67
CA ARG A 117 43.76 -6.62 -6.58
C ARG A 117 44.57 -5.39 -6.95
N GLU A 118 43.92 -4.27 -7.24
CA GLU A 118 44.61 -2.99 -7.54
C GLU A 118 45.37 -2.44 -6.32
N ARG A 119 44.81 -2.55 -5.11
CA ARG A 119 45.50 -2.19 -3.87
C ARG A 119 46.69 -3.09 -3.56
N ASN A 120 46.58 -4.40 -3.78
CA ASN A 120 47.67 -5.33 -3.55
C ASN A 120 48.74 -5.27 -4.65
N GLY A 121 48.38 -4.92 -5.89
CA GLY A 121 49.32 -4.70 -6.99
C GLY A 121 50.06 -3.36 -6.95
N ARG A 122 49.56 -2.36 -6.21
CA ARG A 122 50.25 -1.09 -5.93
C ARG A 122 51.26 -1.16 -4.77
N LYS A 123 51.35 -2.30 -4.09
CA LYS A 123 52.28 -2.54 -2.96
C LYS A 123 53.54 -3.32 -3.37
N VAL A 124 53.86 -3.39 -4.66
CA VAL A 124 55.15 -3.91 -5.19
C VAL A 124 55.91 -2.77 -5.84
#